data_AF-A0A6M7WFM7-F1
#
_entry.id   AF-A0A6M7WFM7-F1
#
_cell.length_a   1.000
_cell.length_b   1.000
_cell.length_c   1.000
_cell.angle_alpha   90.00
_cell.angle_beta   90.00
_cell.angle_gamma   90.00
#
_symmetry.space_group_name_H-M   'P 1'
#
loop_
_entity.id
_entity.type
_entity.pdbx_description
1 polymer ?
#
loop_
_entity_poly.entity_id
_entity_poly.type
_entity_poly.pdbx_seq_one_letter_code
_entity_poly.pdbx_strand_id
1 'polypeptide(L)'
;MDNIRAKLLLSVQRALLGAVSPRLRAVTCGWEGFEITLRFVFDGEVADPDLEDAGIVATEVAADFPAPWTVDEEIARLDHPDDLRRGALALWAYWRKESAAETENPD
;
A
#
# COMPACT_ATOMS: atom_id res chain seq x y z
N MET A 1 -10.78 -13.54 20.35
CA MET A 1 -11.20 -12.96 19.05
C MET A 1 -9.99 -12.23 18.54
N ASP A 2 -9.28 -12.84 17.59
CA ASP A 2 -8.02 -12.29 17.09
C ASP A 2 -8.27 -10.88 16.58
N ASN A 3 -7.38 -9.95 16.95
CA ASN A 3 -7.49 -8.56 16.55
C ASN A 3 -7.12 -8.46 15.07
N ILE A 4 -8.12 -8.54 14.20
CA ILE A 4 -7.97 -8.50 12.73
C ILE A 4 -7.14 -7.31 12.27
N ARG A 5 -7.28 -6.15 12.92
CA ARG A 5 -6.50 -4.94 12.65
C ARG A 5 -5.00 -5.19 12.82
N ALA A 6 -4.62 -5.78 13.95
CA ALA A 6 -3.21 -6.07 14.26
C ALA A 6 -2.66 -7.15 13.31
N LYS A 7 -3.46 -8.20 13.05
CA LYS A 7 -3.08 -9.26 12.11
C LYS A 7 -2.84 -8.71 10.70
N LEU A 8 -3.73 -7.85 10.20
CA LEU A 8 -3.64 -7.27 8.86
C LEU A 8 -2.41 -6.37 8.74
N LEU A 9 -2.18 -5.47 9.70
CA LEU A 9 -1.00 -4.61 9.68
C LEU A 9 0.31 -5.42 9.67
N LEU A 10 0.40 -6.45 10.52
CA LEU A 10 1.60 -7.29 10.58
C LEU A 10 1.80 -8.13 9.31
N SER A 11 0.72 -8.68 8.76
CA SER A 11 0.76 -9.46 7.52
C SER A 11 1.22 -8.60 6.34
N VAL A 12 0.65 -7.40 6.16
CA VAL A 12 1.07 -6.47 5.11
C VAL A 12 2.51 -6.03 5.31
N GLN A 13 2.92 -5.68 6.53
CA GLN A 13 4.31 -5.28 6.80
C GLN A 13 5.33 -6.39 6.52
N ARG A 14 4.99 -7.64 6.84
CA ARG A 14 5.81 -8.81 6.51
C ARG A 14 5.92 -8.98 4.99
N ALA A 15 4.80 -8.91 4.29
CA ALA A 15 4.74 -9.11 2.85
C ALA A 15 5.48 -8.01 2.06
N LEU A 16 5.59 -6.80 2.62
CA LEU A 16 6.36 -5.71 2.00
C LEU A 16 7.89 -5.91 2.05
N LEU A 17 8.40 -6.88 2.79
CA LEU A 17 9.84 -7.15 2.86
C LEU A 17 10.35 -7.64 1.49
N GLY A 18 11.09 -6.79 0.78
CA GLY A 18 11.62 -7.07 -0.55
C GLY A 18 10.79 -6.49 -1.71
N ALA A 19 9.59 -5.97 -1.43
CA ALA A 19 8.67 -5.40 -2.43
C ALA A 19 8.58 -3.85 -2.40
N VAL A 20 9.27 -3.19 -1.46
CA VAL A 20 9.27 -1.72 -1.38
C VAL A 20 10.23 -1.13 -2.40
N SER A 21 9.69 -0.64 -3.52
CA SER A 21 10.45 0.11 -4.52
C SER A 21 10.62 1.59 -4.12
N PRO A 22 11.61 2.33 -4.69
CA PRO A 22 11.76 3.76 -4.44
C PRO A 22 10.53 4.58 -4.84
N ARG A 23 9.71 4.10 -5.79
CA ARG A 23 8.49 4.78 -6.26
C ARG A 23 7.31 4.59 -5.33
N LEU A 24 7.28 3.53 -4.52
CA LEU A 24 6.18 3.25 -3.61
C LEU A 24 6.13 4.34 -2.52
N ARG A 25 5.08 5.15 -2.54
CA ARG A 25 4.84 6.24 -1.58
C ARG A 25 4.15 5.75 -0.32
N ALA A 26 3.16 4.87 -0.46
CA ALA A 26 2.38 4.36 0.66
C ALA A 26 1.74 3.02 0.33
N VAL A 27 1.48 2.25 1.39
CA VAL A 27 0.55 1.12 1.36
C VAL A 27 -0.45 1.30 2.47
N THR A 28 -1.71 1.46 2.09
CA THR A 28 -2.84 1.54 3.01
C THR A 28 -3.73 0.33 2.85
N CYS A 29 -4.43 -0.06 3.92
CA CYS A 29 -5.32 -1.20 3.88
C CYS A 29 -6.57 -0.99 4.73
N GLY A 30 -7.58 -1.81 4.46
CA GLY A 30 -8.82 -1.85 5.22
C GLY A 30 -9.54 -3.15 4.94
N TRP A 31 -10.69 -3.32 5.57
CA TRP A 31 -11.60 -4.40 5.23
C TRP A 31 -13.05 -3.98 5.42
N GLU A 32 -13.93 -4.60 4.67
CA GLU A 32 -15.37 -4.47 4.82
C GLU A 32 -15.98 -5.89 4.79
N GLY A 33 -16.61 -6.30 5.88
CA GLY A 33 -17.00 -7.71 6.06
C GLY A 33 -15.79 -8.65 6.05
N PHE A 34 -15.69 -9.49 5.02
CA PHE A 34 -14.59 -10.45 4.80
C PHE A 34 -13.68 -10.07 3.61
N GLU A 35 -13.87 -8.88 3.05
CA GLU A 35 -13.07 -8.40 1.93
C GLU A 35 -12.00 -7.45 2.46
N ILE A 36 -10.73 -7.79 2.25
CA ILE A 36 -9.57 -6.94 2.55
C ILE A 36 -9.16 -6.22 1.28
N THR A 37 -8.94 -4.92 1.37
CA THR A 37 -8.38 -4.13 0.27
C THR A 37 -7.00 -3.62 0.66
N LEU A 38 -6.02 -3.83 -0.21
CA LEU A 38 -4.70 -3.24 -0.15
C LEU A 38 -4.58 -2.17 -1.24
N ARG A 39 -4.17 -0.97 -0.90
CA ARG A 39 -3.95 0.12 -1.86
C ARG A 39 -2.48 0.50 -1.88
N PHE A 40 -1.85 0.32 -3.03
CA PHE A 40 -0.46 0.68 -3.31
C PHE A 40 -0.43 2.01 -4.06
N VAL A 41 0.27 2.99 -3.50
CA VAL A 41 0.36 4.34 -4.08
C VAL A 41 1.78 4.57 -4.58
N PHE A 42 1.93 4.85 -5.87
CA PHE A 42 3.21 5.06 -6.53
C PHE A 42 3.41 6.51 -6.98
N ASP A 43 4.68 6.92 -7.01
CA ASP A 43 5.18 8.19 -7.51
C ASP A 43 5.71 8.00 -8.94
N GLY A 44 5.16 8.77 -9.88
CA GLY A 44 5.45 8.64 -11.30
C GLY A 44 4.68 7.51 -11.96
N GLU A 45 5.12 7.14 -13.17
CA GLU A 45 4.49 6.07 -13.94
C GLU A 45 4.65 4.71 -13.24
N VAL A 46 3.54 3.99 -13.11
CA VAL A 46 3.52 2.62 -12.57
C VAL A 46 4.03 1.70 -13.66
N ALA A 47 5.12 0.98 -13.40
CA ALA A 47 5.66 0.01 -14.35
C ALA A 47 5.34 -1.43 -13.94
N ASP A 48 5.47 -2.36 -14.88
CA ASP A 48 5.16 -3.79 -14.66
C ASP A 48 5.77 -4.38 -13.36
N PRO A 49 7.04 -4.08 -12.98
CA PRO A 49 7.60 -4.59 -11.73
C PRO A 49 6.84 -4.10 -10.47
N ASP A 50 6.27 -2.90 -10.49
CA ASP A 50 5.46 -2.41 -9.36
C ASP A 50 4.17 -3.21 -9.22
N LEU A 51 3.57 -3.60 -10.34
CA LEU A 51 2.34 -4.42 -10.37
C LEU A 51 2.64 -5.84 -9.91
N GLU A 52 3.76 -6.41 -10.37
CA GLU A 52 4.23 -7.73 -9.94
C GLU A 52 4.50 -7.75 -8.42
N ASP A 53 5.22 -6.75 -7.90
CA ASP A 53 5.50 -6.63 -6.46
C ASP A 53 4.21 -6.48 -5.65
N ALA A 54 3.25 -5.66 -6.10
CA ALA A 54 1.96 -5.49 -5.44
C ALA A 54 1.15 -6.79 -5.38
N GLY A 55 1.10 -7.55 -6.49
CA GLY A 55 0.43 -8.84 -6.55
C GLY A 55 1.09 -9.93 -5.70
N ILE A 56 2.43 -9.92 -5.58
CA ILE A 56 3.15 -10.77 -4.64
C ILE A 56 2.72 -10.44 -3.21
N VAL A 57 2.74 -9.16 -2.83
CA VAL A 57 2.34 -8.71 -1.49
C VAL A 57 0.90 -9.14 -1.17
N ALA A 58 -0.04 -8.94 -2.10
CA ALA A 58 -1.44 -9.31 -1.90
C ALA A 58 -1.63 -10.82 -1.78
N THR A 59 -0.93 -11.62 -2.59
CA THR A 59 -0.93 -13.09 -2.49
C THR A 59 -0.40 -13.58 -1.14
N GLU A 60 0.69 -12.99 -0.66
CA GLU A 60 1.25 -13.31 0.65
C GLU A 60 0.32 -12.92 1.80
N VAL A 61 -0.38 -11.79 1.68
CA VAL A 61 -1.41 -11.40 2.65
C VAL A 61 -2.58 -12.37 2.59
N ALA A 62 -3.09 -12.72 1.41
CA ALA A 62 -4.19 -13.66 1.25
C ALA A 62 -3.90 -15.03 1.92
N ALA A 63 -2.66 -15.51 1.84
CA ALA A 63 -2.25 -16.75 2.51
C ALA A 63 -2.40 -16.71 4.04
N ASP A 64 -2.27 -15.53 4.67
CA ASP A 64 -2.46 -15.35 6.11
C ASP A 64 -3.95 -15.26 6.50
N PHE A 65 -4.86 -15.09 5.55
CA PHE A 65 -6.29 -14.90 5.75
C PHE A 65 -7.10 -15.97 4.99
N PRO A 66 -7.25 -17.18 5.57
CA PRO A 66 -8.02 -18.25 4.92
C PRO A 66 -9.51 -17.89 4.80
N ALA A 67 -10.23 -18.65 3.97
CA ALA A 67 -11.67 -18.51 3.76
C ALA A 67 -12.45 -18.29 5.08
N PRO A 68 -13.43 -17.37 5.11
CA PRO A 68 -14.06 -16.73 3.94
C PRO A 68 -13.40 -15.41 3.49
N TRP A 69 -12.22 -15.06 4.01
CA TRP A 69 -11.55 -13.82 3.63
C TRP A 69 -11.13 -13.81 2.16
N THR A 70 -11.24 -12.65 1.53
CA THR A 70 -10.67 -12.34 0.20
C THR A 70 -9.76 -11.12 0.32
N VAL A 71 -8.79 -11.02 -0.58
CA VAL A 71 -7.86 -9.89 -0.66
C VAL A 71 -7.91 -9.35 -2.08
N ASP A 72 -8.10 -8.05 -2.20
CA ASP A 72 -8.01 -7.31 -3.46
C ASP A 72 -6.90 -6.25 -3.37
N GLU A 73 -6.29 -5.96 -4.51
CA GLU A 73 -5.20 -5.00 -4.65
C GLU A 73 -5.60 -3.87 -5.60
N GLU A 74 -5.43 -2.64 -5.11
CA GLU A 74 -5.67 -1.44 -5.88
C GLU A 74 -4.35 -0.71 -6.12
N ILE A 75 -4.14 -0.32 -7.37
CA ILE A 75 -2.99 0.45 -7.79
C ILE A 75 -3.41 1.90 -8.01
N ALA A 76 -2.73 2.83 -7.36
CA ALA A 76 -2.94 4.25 -7.52
C ALA A 76 -1.62 4.95 -7.88
N ARG A 77 -1.67 5.86 -8.84
CA ARG A 77 -0.63 6.86 -9.05
C ARG A 77 -1.04 8.15 -8.35
N LEU A 78 -0.15 8.67 -7.52
CA LEU A 78 -0.27 9.99 -6.92
C LEU A 78 1.14 10.53 -6.83
N ASP A 79 1.47 11.54 -7.62
CA ASP A 79 2.85 12.06 -7.67
C ASP A 79 3.11 12.98 -6.48
N HIS A 80 4.33 12.99 -5.94
CA HIS A 80 4.70 14.01 -4.96
C HIS A 80 4.68 15.41 -5.62
N PRO A 81 4.17 16.48 -4.97
CA PRO A 81 3.85 16.61 -3.54
C PRO A 81 2.37 16.41 -3.16
N ASP A 82 1.57 15.72 -3.97
CA ASP A 82 0.15 15.53 -3.64
C ASP A 82 -0.04 14.74 -2.34
N ASP A 83 -1.07 15.12 -1.57
CA ASP A 83 -1.35 14.58 -0.24
C ASP A 83 -1.87 13.14 -0.30
N LEU A 84 -1.07 12.21 0.20
CA LEU A 84 -1.36 10.77 0.29
C LEU A 84 -2.62 10.44 1.11
N ARG A 85 -3.10 11.36 1.96
CA ARG A 85 -4.35 11.15 2.71
C ARG A 85 -5.58 11.13 1.81
N ARG A 86 -5.49 11.72 0.61
CA ARG A 86 -6.56 11.69 -0.38
C ARG A 86 -6.67 10.27 -0.93
N GLY A 87 -7.77 9.59 -0.57
CA GLY A 87 -7.97 8.20 -0.97
C GLY A 87 -7.15 7.20 -0.15
N ALA A 88 -6.67 7.55 1.04
CA ALA A 88 -6.12 6.54 1.94
C ALA A 88 -7.23 5.62 2.49
N LEU A 89 -6.94 4.33 2.62
CA LEU A 89 -7.77 3.42 3.41
C LEU A 89 -7.53 3.63 4.92
N ALA A 90 -8.31 2.93 5.75
CA ALA A 90 -8.37 3.17 7.19
C ALA A 90 -7.05 2.95 7.95
N LEU A 91 -6.18 2.08 7.45
CA LEU A 91 -4.92 1.69 8.09
C LEU A 91 -3.73 1.98 7.18
N TRP A 92 -2.61 2.38 7.80
CA TRP A 92 -1.35 2.64 7.11
C TRP A 92 -0.34 1.57 7.50
N ALA A 93 0.05 0.73 6.54
CA ALA A 93 1.07 -0.30 6.74
C ALA A 93 2.47 0.23 6.42
N TYR A 94 2.57 1.13 5.43
CA TYR A 94 3.79 1.78 5.00
C TYR A 94 3.53 3.21 4.53
N TRP A 95 4.47 4.11 4.85
CA TRP A 95 4.48 5.49 4.40
C TRP A 95 5.94 5.92 4.18
N ARG A 96 6.30 6.17 2.92
CA ARG A 96 7.61 6.67 2.50
C ARG A 96 7.83 8.07 3.08
N LYS A 97 8.98 8.30 3.69
CA LYS A 97 9.42 9.66 4.05
C LYS A 97 9.68 10.47 2.78
N GLU A 98 9.03 11.62 2.65
CA GLU A 98 9.22 12.52 1.51
C GLU A 98 10.07 13.73 1.89
N SER A 99 10.91 14.19 0.97
CA SER A 99 11.63 15.45 1.13
C SER A 99 10.66 16.62 0.93
N ALA A 100 10.96 17.78 1.54
CA ALA A 100 10.24 18.99 1.21
C ALA A 100 10.50 19.33 -0.27
N ALA A 101 9.45 19.62 -1.04
CA ALA A 101 9.62 20.07 -2.41
C ALA A 101 10.50 21.33 -2.41
N GLU A 102 11.63 21.29 -3.14
CA GLU A 102 12.34 22.51 -3.49
C GLU A 102 11.37 23.34 -4.31
N THR A 103 10.85 24.41 -3.70
CA THR A 103 10.08 25.39 -4.45
C THR A 103 11.10 26.06 -5.35
N GLU A 104 11.20 25.63 -6.62
CA GLU A 104 11.92 26.41 -7.62
C GLU A 104 11.34 27.82 -7.58
N ASN A 105 12.13 28.74 -7.05
CA ASN A 105 11.87 30.17 -7.10
C ASN A 105 12.18 30.56 -8.55
N PRO A 106 11.19 30.98 -9.36
CA PRO A 106 11.51 31.51 -10.68
C PRO A 106 12.14 32.88 -10.49
N ASP A 107 13.40 33.02 -10.92
CA ASP A 107 14.07 34.32 -11.13
C ASP A 107 13.36 35.16 -12.21
#